data_AF-A0A5C6YLJ8-F1
#
_entry.id   AF-A0A5C6YLJ8-F1
#
_cell.length_a   1.000
_cell.length_b   1.000
_cell.length_c   1.000
_cell.angle_alpha   90.00
_cell.angle_beta   90.00
_cell.angle_gamma   90.00
#
_symmetry.space_group_name_H-M   'P 1'
#
loop_
_entity.id
_entity.type
_entity.pdbx_description
1 polymer ?
#
loop_
_entity_poly.entity_id
_entity_poly.type
_entity_poly.pdbx_seq_one_letter_code
_entity_poly.pdbx_strand_id
1 'polypeptide(L)'
;EQAAPVEYAAELKFDGLAISLRYERGVLVQAATRGNGETGEDVTQNVRTIQQIPLRLRGDGAKAEVLEVRGEAYMRRDDFEKLNERQRANNEKTFVNPRNTAAGAIRQLDPALVRQRPLSFFAYGIGETRGWDIPATHSAMLDALQSYGLPVNADRAVVRGAEGLVKFHREIGEKRDALPFDIDGVVYKVNSRELQRRLGFVSREPRWAVAHKYPAQEQVTKLDRIEIQVGRTGKLTPVAKLEPVFVGGTTVSNATLHNLFEMRRKGIRVGDQVIIRRAGDV
;
A
#
# COMPACT_ATOMS: atom_id res chain seq x y z
N GLU A 1 -7.02 -22.23 29.53
CA GLU A 1 -7.09 -20.85 30.09
C GLU A 1 -7.76 -19.93 29.09
N GLN A 2 -8.86 -19.29 29.47
CA GLN A 2 -9.53 -18.26 28.65
C GLN A 2 -8.78 -16.94 28.85
N ALA A 3 -7.73 -16.73 28.06
CA ALA A 3 -7.11 -15.41 27.98
C ALA A 3 -8.16 -14.39 27.51
N ALA A 4 -8.14 -13.18 28.09
CA ALA A 4 -9.02 -12.10 27.66
C ALA A 4 -8.86 -11.83 26.14
N PRO A 5 -9.95 -11.51 25.42
CA PRO A 5 -9.89 -11.27 23.99
C PRO A 5 -8.88 -10.16 23.64
N VAL A 6 -7.96 -10.44 22.74
CA VAL A 6 -6.97 -9.45 22.26
C VAL A 6 -7.70 -8.36 21.48
N GLU A 7 -7.37 -7.10 21.78
CA GLU A 7 -7.80 -5.95 20.99
C GLU A 7 -6.90 -5.76 19.77
N TYR A 8 -7.51 -5.46 18.63
CA TYR A 8 -6.83 -5.18 17.38
C TYR A 8 -7.22 -3.80 16.87
N ALA A 9 -6.24 -3.01 16.46
CA ALA A 9 -6.45 -1.86 15.61
C ALA A 9 -6.57 -2.35 14.16
N ALA A 10 -7.73 -2.10 13.56
CA ALA A 10 -8.03 -2.44 12.17
C ALA A 10 -8.04 -1.16 11.33
N GLU A 11 -7.29 -1.18 10.22
CA GLU A 11 -7.08 -0.04 9.33
C GLU A 11 -7.19 -0.47 7.87
N LEU A 12 -7.41 0.49 6.97
CA LEU A 12 -7.36 0.25 5.53
C LEU A 12 -5.94 -0.12 5.07
N LYS A 13 -5.84 -1.07 4.14
CA LYS A 13 -4.60 -1.35 3.43
C LYS A 13 -4.54 -0.51 2.17
N PHE A 14 -3.97 0.69 2.29
CA PHE A 14 -3.82 1.61 1.16
C PHE A 14 -3.00 1.00 0.03
N ASP A 15 -3.45 1.24 -1.20
CA ASP A 15 -2.75 0.83 -2.41
C ASP A 15 -1.90 2.00 -2.94
N GLY A 16 -0.70 2.17 -2.39
CA GLY A 16 0.17 3.29 -2.71
C GLY A 16 1.65 2.95 -2.68
N LEU A 17 2.43 3.88 -2.16
CA LEU A 17 3.84 3.71 -1.88
C LEU A 17 4.17 4.12 -0.44
N ALA A 18 4.82 3.21 0.29
CA ALA A 18 5.28 3.46 1.65
C ALA A 18 6.35 4.58 1.69
N ILE A 19 6.08 5.59 2.53
CA ILE A 19 6.95 6.73 2.80
C ILE A 19 7.23 6.80 4.31
N SER A 20 8.49 7.08 4.64
CA SER A 20 8.94 7.45 5.98
C SER A 20 9.22 8.95 6.03
N LEU A 21 8.65 9.65 7.02
CA LEU A 21 8.81 11.09 7.25
C LEU A 21 9.58 11.27 8.56
N ARG A 22 10.78 11.84 8.49
CA ARG A 22 11.58 12.16 9.68
C ARG A 22 11.37 13.60 10.09
N TYR A 23 10.86 13.78 11.30
CA TYR A 23 10.77 15.07 11.97
C TYR A 23 11.82 15.17 13.06
N GLU A 24 12.50 16.31 13.14
CA GLU A 24 13.40 16.64 14.24
C GLU A 24 12.96 17.94 14.88
N ARG A 25 12.72 17.91 16.21
CA ARG A 25 12.15 19.04 16.96
C ARG A 25 10.91 19.63 16.26
N GLY A 26 10.05 18.72 15.79
CA GLY A 26 8.83 19.04 15.06
C GLY A 26 8.97 19.45 13.60
N VAL A 27 10.18 19.61 13.04
CA VAL A 27 10.36 20.08 11.65
C VAL A 27 10.65 18.91 10.71
N LEU A 28 9.98 18.85 9.55
CA LEU A 28 10.25 17.83 8.52
C LEU A 28 11.64 18.04 7.91
N VAL A 29 12.59 17.17 8.28
CA VAL A 29 13.98 17.25 7.82
C VAL A 29 14.28 16.30 6.67
N GLN A 30 13.62 15.14 6.62
CA GLN A 30 13.86 14.13 5.59
C GLN A 30 12.59 13.31 5.31
N ALA A 31 12.43 12.87 4.07
CA ALA A 31 11.49 11.83 3.72
C ALA A 31 12.13 10.80 2.79
N ALA A 32 11.83 9.53 3.00
CA ALA A 32 12.41 8.42 2.25
C ALA A 32 11.36 7.40 1.80
N THR A 33 11.59 6.79 0.64
CA THR A 33 10.82 5.61 0.22
C THR A 33 11.23 4.37 1.02
N ARG A 34 10.40 3.32 1.04
CA ARG A 34 10.75 2.07 1.74
C ARG A 34 11.98 1.36 1.17
N GLY A 35 12.24 1.45 -0.14
CA GLY A 35 13.30 0.72 -0.83
C GLY A 35 13.32 -0.78 -0.49
N ASN A 36 14.46 -1.28 0.01
CA ASN A 36 14.62 -2.69 0.40
C ASN A 36 14.20 -2.98 1.87
N GLY A 37 13.66 -1.99 2.59
CA GLY A 37 13.31 -2.05 4.01
C GLY A 37 14.38 -1.53 4.96
N GLU A 38 15.61 -1.32 4.49
CA GLU A 38 16.74 -0.77 5.26
C GLU A 38 17.26 0.52 4.61
N THR A 39 17.41 0.53 3.28
CA THR A 39 17.82 1.68 2.48
C THR A 39 16.70 2.07 1.52
N GLY A 40 16.33 3.34 1.59
CA GLY A 40 15.34 4.00 0.75
C GLY A 40 15.94 5.12 -0.10
N GLU A 41 15.15 5.65 -1.02
CA GLU A 41 15.50 6.83 -1.80
C GLU A 41 15.05 8.09 -1.06
N ASP A 42 15.90 9.12 -1.01
CA ASP A 42 15.51 10.43 -0.48
C ASP A 42 14.55 11.11 -1.46
N VAL A 43 13.33 11.39 -0.98
CA VAL A 43 12.26 12.03 -1.74
C VAL A 43 11.74 13.28 -1.02
N THR A 44 12.56 13.89 -0.17
CA THR A 44 12.18 15.00 0.72
C THR A 44 11.55 16.17 -0.05
N GLN A 45 12.15 16.58 -1.17
CA GLN A 45 11.63 17.71 -1.95
C GLN A 45 10.27 17.41 -2.59
N ASN A 46 10.05 16.17 -3.03
CA ASN A 46 8.79 15.73 -3.63
C ASN A 46 7.70 15.61 -2.57
N VAL A 47 8.04 15.05 -1.41
CA VAL A 47 7.13 14.95 -0.26
C VAL A 47 6.70 16.33 0.24
N ARG A 48 7.57 17.34 0.22
CA ARG A 48 7.21 18.72 0.58
C ARG A 48 6.15 19.35 -0.34
N THR A 49 5.90 18.77 -1.51
CA THR A 49 4.81 19.21 -2.41
C THR A 49 3.43 18.65 -2.02
N ILE A 50 3.38 17.65 -1.14
CA ILE A 50 2.14 17.03 -0.67
C ILE A 50 1.52 17.90 0.42
N GLN A 51 0.46 18.63 0.07
CA GLN A 51 -0.14 19.65 0.93
C GLN A 51 -0.63 19.12 2.29
N GLN A 52 -1.08 17.87 2.35
CA GLN A 52 -1.57 17.24 3.58
C GLN A 52 -0.45 16.96 4.59
N ILE A 53 0.81 16.90 4.15
CA ILE A 53 1.93 16.59 5.05
C ILE A 53 2.40 17.89 5.73
N PRO A 54 2.29 18.00 7.06
CA PRO A 54 2.73 19.19 7.76
C PRO A 54 4.25 19.30 7.69
N LEU A 55 4.77 20.48 7.32
CA LEU A 55 6.21 20.77 7.40
C LEU A 55 6.68 20.98 8.85
N ARG A 56 5.74 21.33 9.75
CA ARG A 56 5.95 21.41 11.19
C ARG A 56 4.81 20.75 11.94
N LEU A 57 5.14 19.86 12.87
CA LEU A 57 4.21 19.22 13.78
C LEU A 57 3.70 20.19 14.84
N ARG A 58 2.54 19.87 15.41
CA ARG A 58 1.91 20.60 16.51
C ARG A 58 1.97 19.77 17.80
N GLY A 59 1.62 20.41 18.93
CA GLY A 59 1.49 19.73 20.22
C GLY A 59 2.78 19.05 20.67
N ASP A 60 2.66 17.89 21.30
CA ASP A 60 3.83 17.14 21.81
C ASP A 60 4.69 16.55 20.68
N GLY A 61 4.14 16.35 19.48
CA GLY A 61 4.92 16.00 18.29
C GLY A 61 5.95 17.08 17.91
N ALA A 62 5.70 18.34 18.28
CA ALA A 62 6.66 19.42 18.08
C ALA A 62 7.84 19.37 19.07
N LYS A 63 7.63 18.73 20.23
CA LYS A 63 8.63 18.63 21.32
C LYS A 63 9.52 17.40 21.19
N ALA A 64 9.10 16.40 20.41
CA ALA A 64 9.89 15.21 20.13
C ALA A 64 11.25 15.59 19.54
N GLU A 65 12.33 15.03 20.08
CA GLU A 65 13.68 15.20 19.52
C GLU A 65 13.73 14.62 18.11
N VAL A 66 13.19 13.40 17.96
CA VAL A 66 13.05 12.69 16.69
C VAL A 66 11.68 12.01 16.67
N LEU A 67 10.95 12.19 15.57
CA LEU A 67 9.75 11.41 15.29
C LEU A 67 9.74 10.99 13.82
N GLU A 68 9.96 9.70 13.58
CA GLU A 68 9.77 9.08 12.27
C GLU A 68 8.32 8.61 12.14
N VAL A 69 7.58 9.18 11.19
CA VAL A 69 6.20 8.81 10.86
C VAL A 69 6.19 7.97 9.59
N ARG A 70 5.54 6.82 9.65
CA ARG A 70 5.37 5.92 8.51
C ARG A 70 3.95 6.01 7.98
N GLY A 71 3.83 6.06 6.66
CA GLY A 71 2.54 6.15 6.00
C GLY A 71 2.61 5.74 4.55
N GLU A 72 1.48 5.89 3.86
CA GLU A 72 1.35 5.60 2.44
C GLU A 72 1.10 6.89 1.68
N ALA A 73 1.93 7.17 0.68
CA ALA A 73 1.62 8.15 -0.35
C ALA A 73 0.76 7.48 -1.42
N TYR A 74 -0.34 8.11 -1.80
CA TYR A 74 -1.30 7.59 -2.77
C TYR A 74 -1.85 8.71 -3.65
N MET A 75 -2.55 8.35 -4.71
CA MET A 75 -3.26 9.29 -5.58
C MET A 75 -4.76 9.04 -5.45
N ARG A 76 -5.55 10.11 -5.25
CA ARG A 76 -7.01 10.00 -5.22
C ARG A 76 -7.54 9.68 -6.61
N ARG A 77 -8.67 8.98 -6.69
CA ARG A 77 -9.28 8.54 -7.95
C ARG A 77 -9.71 9.70 -8.85
N ASP A 78 -10.28 10.73 -8.26
CA ASP A 78 -10.68 11.95 -8.99
C ASP A 78 -9.47 12.75 -9.49
N ASP A 79 -8.40 12.82 -8.71
CA ASP A 79 -7.14 13.43 -9.12
C ASP A 79 -6.47 12.64 -10.26
N PHE A 80 -6.52 11.31 -10.21
CA PHE A 80 -6.05 10.43 -11.28
C PHE A 80 -6.87 10.60 -12.56
N GLU A 81 -8.20 10.68 -12.47
CA GLU A 81 -9.04 10.87 -13.65
C GLU A 81 -8.79 12.23 -14.29
N LYS A 82 -8.73 13.30 -13.49
CA LYS A 82 -8.37 14.65 -13.98
C LYS A 82 -7.00 14.66 -14.67
N LEU A 83 -6.03 13.91 -14.13
CA LEU A 83 -4.71 13.79 -14.76
C LEU A 83 -4.82 13.10 -16.13
N ASN A 84 -5.59 12.01 -16.22
CA ASN A 84 -5.81 11.31 -17.48
C ASN A 84 -6.63 12.13 -18.50
N GLU A 85 -7.62 12.91 -18.05
CA GLU A 85 -8.34 13.85 -18.92
C GLU A 85 -7.40 14.87 -19.57
N ARG A 86 -6.44 15.42 -18.80
CA ARG A 86 -5.40 16.30 -19.35
C ARG A 86 -4.51 15.58 -20.37
N GLN A 87 -4.09 14.34 -20.09
CA GLN A 87 -3.31 13.55 -21.05
C GLN A 87 -4.09 13.35 -22.36
N ARG A 88 -5.39 12.99 -22.28
CA ARG A 88 -6.25 12.82 -23.45
C ARG A 88 -6.40 14.12 -24.24
N ALA A 89 -6.62 15.25 -23.56
CA ALA A 89 -6.74 16.56 -24.19
C ALA A 89 -5.47 16.97 -24.96
N ASN A 90 -4.30 16.52 -24.49
CA ASN A 90 -3.01 16.80 -25.13
C ASN A 90 -2.56 15.71 -26.12
N ASN A 91 -3.39 14.71 -26.42
CA ASN A 91 -3.02 13.51 -27.22
C ASN A 91 -1.80 12.75 -26.68
N GLU A 92 -1.60 12.79 -25.37
CA GLU A 92 -0.53 12.06 -24.68
C GLU A 92 -1.00 10.70 -24.17
N LYS A 93 -0.03 9.82 -23.87
CA LYS A 93 -0.33 8.52 -23.28
C LYS A 93 -0.91 8.70 -21.87
N THR A 94 -2.04 8.05 -21.60
CA THR A 94 -2.68 8.04 -20.29
C THR A 94 -1.95 7.13 -19.31
N PHE A 95 -2.11 7.42 -18.02
CA PHE A 95 -1.64 6.59 -16.94
C PHE A 95 -2.57 5.40 -16.70
N VAL A 96 -2.00 4.30 -16.20
CA VAL A 96 -2.66 2.99 -16.15
C VAL A 96 -3.41 2.76 -14.84
N ASN A 97 -2.81 3.09 -13.69
CA ASN A 97 -3.47 3.03 -12.38
C ASN A 97 -2.91 4.08 -11.40
N PRO A 98 -3.67 4.47 -10.37
CA PRO A 98 -3.24 5.45 -9.37
C PRO A 98 -1.95 5.07 -8.65
N ARG A 99 -1.76 3.80 -8.29
CA ARG A 99 -0.58 3.34 -7.53
C ARG A 99 0.73 3.57 -8.28
N ASN A 100 0.81 3.11 -9.53
CA ASN A 100 1.99 3.25 -10.37
C ASN A 100 2.25 4.72 -10.69
N THR A 101 1.20 5.51 -10.90
CA THR A 101 1.31 6.96 -11.09
C THR A 101 1.88 7.64 -9.84
N ALA A 102 1.41 7.27 -8.65
CA ALA A 102 1.91 7.81 -7.38
C ALA A 102 3.39 7.45 -7.17
N ALA A 103 3.76 6.19 -7.37
CA ALA A 103 5.15 5.73 -7.24
C ALA A 103 6.08 6.41 -8.27
N GLY A 104 5.61 6.58 -9.51
CA GLY A 104 6.36 7.28 -10.56
C GLY A 104 6.45 8.79 -10.32
N ALA A 105 5.44 9.40 -9.70
CA ALA A 105 5.43 10.82 -9.36
C ALA A 105 6.39 11.14 -8.21
N ILE A 106 6.38 10.36 -7.11
CA ILE A 106 7.23 10.68 -5.96
C ILE A 106 8.73 10.56 -6.26
N ARG A 107 9.10 9.81 -7.30
CA ARG A 107 10.48 9.55 -7.72
C ARG A 107 10.99 10.50 -8.81
N GLN A 108 10.19 11.50 -9.20
CA GLN A 108 10.62 12.48 -10.19
C GLN A 108 11.79 13.30 -9.67
N LEU A 109 12.77 13.59 -10.53
CA LEU A 109 13.91 14.44 -10.17
C LEU A 109 13.49 15.91 -9.99
N ASP A 110 12.50 16.37 -10.76
CA ASP A 110 11.96 17.73 -10.66
C ASP A 110 10.68 17.76 -9.80
N PRO A 111 10.71 18.39 -8.61
CA PRO A 111 9.54 18.55 -7.75
C PRO A 111 8.39 19.34 -8.39
N ALA A 112 8.67 20.17 -9.41
CA ALA A 112 7.63 20.91 -10.12
C ALA A 112 6.68 19.98 -10.88
N LEU A 113 7.19 18.86 -11.42
CA LEU A 113 6.38 17.83 -12.07
C LEU A 113 5.50 17.08 -11.07
N VAL A 114 5.96 16.93 -9.82
CA VAL A 114 5.18 16.31 -8.74
C VAL A 114 3.97 17.16 -8.37
N ARG A 115 4.12 18.49 -8.34
CA ARG A 115 2.99 19.41 -8.10
C ARG A 115 1.85 19.27 -9.12
N GLN A 116 2.17 18.85 -10.35
CA GLN A 116 1.17 18.63 -11.40
C GLN A 116 0.41 17.29 -11.22
N ARG A 117 0.93 16.40 -10.36
CA ARG A 117 0.40 15.06 -10.07
C ARG A 117 0.07 15.00 -8.58
N PRO A 118 -1.07 15.56 -8.14
CA PRO A 118 -1.37 15.73 -6.73
C PRO A 118 -1.38 14.37 -6.02
N LEU A 119 -0.52 14.26 -5.01
CA LEU A 119 -0.44 13.11 -4.12
C LEU A 119 -1.10 13.45 -2.80
N SER A 120 -1.60 12.41 -2.12
CA SER A 120 -2.15 12.44 -0.77
C SER A 120 -1.36 11.49 0.13
N PHE A 121 -1.54 11.60 1.44
CA PHE A 121 -0.81 10.79 2.40
C PHE A 121 -1.71 10.38 3.56
N PHE A 122 -1.51 9.17 4.08
CA PHE A 122 -2.05 8.75 5.38
C PHE A 122 -0.95 8.11 6.23
N ALA A 123 -0.82 8.56 7.47
CA ALA A 123 0.02 7.92 8.47
C ALA A 123 -0.65 6.66 9.03
N TYR A 124 0.13 5.61 9.26
CA TYR A 124 -0.33 4.33 9.83
C TYR A 124 0.63 3.76 10.89
N GLY A 125 1.73 4.45 11.18
CA GLY A 125 2.73 3.94 12.11
C GLY A 125 3.88 4.90 12.34
N ILE A 126 4.85 4.44 13.12
CA ILE A 126 6.05 5.18 13.48
C ILE A 126 7.29 4.30 13.35
N GLY A 127 8.44 4.93 13.15
CA GLY A 127 9.76 4.30 13.17
C GLY A 127 10.55 4.76 14.39
N GLU A 128 11.75 5.32 14.17
CA GLU A 128 12.53 5.91 15.25
C GLU A 128 11.76 7.01 15.99
N THR A 129 11.82 7.00 17.32
CA THR A 129 11.17 8.00 18.16
C THR A 129 12.02 8.28 19.38
N ARG A 130 12.30 9.56 19.64
CA ARG A 130 13.06 10.04 20.81
C ARG A 130 12.41 11.30 21.38
N GLY A 131 12.37 11.42 22.70
CA GLY A 131 11.79 12.58 23.38
C GLY A 131 10.26 12.69 23.26
N TRP A 132 9.56 11.58 22.99
CA TRP A 132 8.10 11.51 23.01
C TRP A 132 7.62 10.24 23.70
N ASP A 133 6.74 10.39 24.69
CA ASP A 133 6.08 9.28 25.36
C ASP A 133 5.00 8.69 24.47
N ILE A 134 5.34 7.60 23.79
CA ILE A 134 4.46 6.96 22.82
C ILE A 134 3.25 6.35 23.56
N PRO A 135 2.01 6.65 23.16
CA PRO A 135 0.81 6.09 23.78
C PRO A 135 0.82 4.56 23.83
N ALA A 136 0.22 3.97 24.86
CA ALA A 136 0.29 2.52 25.11
C ALA A 136 -0.37 1.65 24.03
N THR A 137 -1.31 2.21 23.25
CA THR A 137 -2.02 1.51 22.18
C THR A 137 -1.72 2.10 20.80
N HIS A 138 -1.83 1.26 19.77
CA HIS A 138 -1.69 1.67 18.38
C HIS A 138 -2.76 2.70 18.00
N SER A 139 -4.01 2.49 18.42
CA SER A 139 -5.10 3.45 18.17
C SER A 139 -4.81 4.83 18.77
N ALA A 140 -4.40 4.90 20.04
CA ALA A 140 -4.08 6.17 20.69
C ALA A 140 -2.84 6.86 20.08
N MET A 141 -1.87 6.07 19.60
CA MET A 141 -0.74 6.60 18.85
C MET A 141 -1.22 7.25 17.54
N LEU A 142 -2.15 6.63 16.80
CA LEU A 142 -2.73 7.24 15.60
C LEU A 142 -3.53 8.51 15.91
N ASP A 143 -4.29 8.52 17.02
CA ASP A 143 -5.01 9.71 17.49
C ASP A 143 -4.02 10.85 17.82
N ALA A 144 -2.88 10.53 18.44
CA ALA A 144 -1.84 11.51 18.73
C ALA A 144 -1.22 12.07 17.45
N LEU A 145 -0.86 11.22 16.47
CA LEU A 145 -0.35 11.69 15.17
C LEU A 145 -1.34 12.63 14.47
N GLN A 146 -2.65 12.30 14.52
CA GLN A 146 -3.71 13.14 14.00
C GLN A 146 -3.76 14.50 14.72
N SER A 147 -3.62 14.51 16.05
CA SER A 147 -3.59 15.75 16.84
C SER A 147 -2.38 16.65 16.51
N TYR A 148 -1.29 16.07 16.01
CA TYR A 148 -0.09 16.80 15.58
C TYR A 148 -0.21 17.39 14.18
N GLY A 149 -1.32 17.13 13.49
CA GLY A 149 -1.62 17.65 12.15
C GLY A 149 -1.30 16.67 11.01
N LEU A 150 -0.93 15.42 11.31
CA LEU A 150 -0.74 14.41 10.26
C LEU A 150 -2.09 13.85 9.82
N PRO A 151 -2.27 13.57 8.52
CA PRO A 151 -3.48 12.93 8.03
C PRO A 151 -3.50 11.47 8.49
N VAL A 152 -4.55 11.09 9.20
CA VAL A 152 -4.82 9.71 9.60
C VAL A 152 -6.23 9.36 9.17
N ASN A 153 -6.39 8.21 8.51
CA ASN A 153 -7.68 7.83 7.95
C ASN A 153 -8.71 7.52 9.05
N ALA A 154 -9.95 7.98 8.83
CA ALA A 154 -11.04 7.85 9.79
C ALA A 154 -11.72 6.47 9.77
N ASP A 155 -11.59 5.73 8.66
CA ASP A 155 -12.09 4.34 8.52
C ASP A 155 -11.14 3.35 9.21
N ARG A 156 -10.95 3.55 10.52
CA ARG A 156 -10.20 2.68 11.43
C ARG A 156 -11.06 2.32 12.63
N ALA A 157 -10.84 1.15 13.22
CA ALA A 157 -11.58 0.72 14.40
C ALA A 157 -10.72 -0.10 15.36
N VAL A 158 -11.04 -0.07 16.64
CA VAL A 158 -10.56 -1.07 17.61
C VAL A 158 -11.60 -2.16 17.71
N VAL A 159 -11.21 -3.40 17.42
CA VAL A 159 -12.09 -4.57 17.40
C VAL A 159 -11.52 -5.70 18.26
N ARG A 160 -12.37 -6.63 18.68
CA ARG A 160 -12.00 -7.75 19.57
C ARG A 160 -12.29 -9.09 18.90
N GLY A 161 -11.31 -9.98 18.95
CA GLY A 161 -11.45 -11.36 18.45
C GLY A 161 -11.71 -11.47 16.94
N ALA A 162 -11.85 -12.70 16.46
CA ALA A 162 -12.02 -12.98 15.04
C ALA A 162 -13.30 -12.37 14.44
N GLU A 163 -14.40 -12.38 15.20
CA GLU A 163 -15.69 -11.83 14.77
C GLU A 163 -15.60 -10.33 14.45
N GLY A 164 -14.92 -9.56 15.33
CA GLY A 164 -14.70 -8.14 15.10
C GLY A 164 -13.86 -7.85 13.85
N LEU A 165 -12.83 -8.67 13.60
CA LEU A 165 -11.98 -8.56 12.41
C LEU A 165 -12.78 -8.85 11.13
N VAL A 166 -13.57 -9.93 11.11
CA VAL A 166 -14.41 -10.31 9.96
C VAL A 166 -15.48 -9.26 9.69
N LYS A 167 -16.11 -8.72 10.74
CA LYS A 167 -17.09 -7.64 10.61
C LYS A 167 -16.47 -6.41 9.96
N PHE A 168 -15.31 -5.95 10.45
CA PHE A 168 -14.61 -4.81 9.87
C PHE A 168 -14.24 -5.06 8.40
N HIS A 169 -13.70 -6.23 8.07
CA HIS A 169 -13.38 -6.60 6.68
C HIS A 169 -14.58 -6.47 5.74
N ARG A 170 -15.75 -6.97 6.17
CA ARG A 170 -16.98 -6.94 5.37
C ARG A 170 -17.48 -5.50 5.19
N GLU A 171 -17.55 -4.72 6.26
CA GLU A 171 -18.00 -3.32 6.22
C GLU A 171 -17.12 -2.45 5.33
N ILE A 172 -15.79 -2.61 5.40
CA ILE A 172 -14.87 -1.94 4.47
C ILE A 172 -15.06 -2.44 3.04
N GLY A 173 -15.33 -3.74 2.86
CA GLY A 173 -15.50 -4.35 1.54
C GLY A 173 -16.71 -3.80 0.80
N GLU A 174 -17.83 -3.58 1.51
CA GLU A 174 -19.06 -3.02 0.96
C GLU A 174 -18.90 -1.57 0.46
N LYS A 175 -18.05 -0.77 1.12
CA LYS A 175 -17.78 0.63 0.71
C LYS A 175 -16.53 0.80 -0.14
N ARG A 176 -15.79 -0.28 -0.42
CA ARG A 176 -14.48 -0.24 -1.11
C ARG A 176 -14.51 0.59 -2.39
N ASP A 177 -15.52 0.37 -3.22
CA ASP A 177 -15.64 1.03 -4.52
C ASP A 177 -16.10 2.49 -4.41
N ALA A 178 -16.66 2.90 -3.27
CA ALA A 178 -17.05 4.28 -2.99
C ALA A 178 -15.90 5.11 -2.38
N LEU A 179 -14.80 4.48 -1.96
CA LEU A 179 -13.65 5.20 -1.42
C LEU A 179 -12.98 6.06 -2.52
N PRO A 180 -12.47 7.26 -2.18
CA PRO A 180 -11.83 8.14 -3.14
C PRO A 180 -10.40 7.70 -3.50
N PHE A 181 -9.97 6.51 -3.08
CA PHE A 181 -8.64 5.94 -3.30
C PHE A 181 -8.73 4.42 -3.29
N ASP A 182 -7.71 3.77 -3.83
CA ASP A 182 -7.67 2.32 -3.90
C ASP A 182 -7.12 1.69 -2.61
N ILE A 183 -7.73 0.55 -2.26
CA ILE A 183 -7.28 -0.34 -1.20
C ILE A 183 -7.27 -1.78 -1.74
N ASP A 184 -6.32 -2.59 -1.29
CA ASP A 184 -6.24 -4.02 -1.63
C ASP A 184 -6.63 -4.94 -0.46
N GLY A 185 -7.07 -4.37 0.66
CA GLY A 185 -7.49 -5.10 1.84
C GLY A 185 -7.62 -4.22 3.07
N VAL A 186 -7.53 -4.87 4.24
CA VAL A 186 -7.38 -4.24 5.55
C VAL A 186 -6.15 -4.80 6.26
N VAL A 187 -5.61 -4.04 7.21
CA VAL A 187 -4.51 -4.45 8.07
C VAL A 187 -5.03 -4.55 9.49
N TYR A 188 -4.77 -5.68 10.14
CA TYR A 188 -5.01 -5.86 11.56
C TYR A 188 -3.69 -5.79 12.30
N LYS A 189 -3.63 -5.00 13.38
CA LYS A 189 -2.48 -4.88 14.25
C LYS A 189 -2.94 -5.13 15.69
N VAL A 190 -2.21 -5.92 16.46
CA VAL A 190 -2.45 -6.04 17.91
C VAL A 190 -2.41 -4.63 18.51
N ASN A 191 -3.46 -4.21 19.20
CA ASN A 191 -3.60 -2.81 19.62
C ASN A 191 -2.61 -2.44 20.72
N SER A 192 -2.31 -3.35 21.66
CA SER A 192 -1.33 -3.10 22.73
C SER A 192 0.10 -3.08 22.19
N ARG A 193 0.83 -1.97 22.40
CA ARG A 193 2.24 -1.87 22.02
C ARG A 193 3.17 -2.72 22.86
N GLU A 194 2.79 -3.00 24.11
CA GLU A 194 3.54 -3.95 24.94
C GLU A 194 3.51 -5.35 24.31
N LEU A 195 2.33 -5.79 23.85
CA LEU A 195 2.20 -7.06 23.15
C LEU A 195 2.93 -7.05 21.80
N GLN A 196 2.92 -5.93 21.06
CA GLN A 196 3.72 -5.82 19.83
C GLN A 196 5.22 -6.03 20.11
N ARG A 197 5.76 -5.42 21.17
CA ARG A 197 7.17 -5.62 21.59
C ARG A 197 7.47 -7.07 21.95
N ARG A 198 6.57 -7.72 22.71
CA ARG A 198 6.72 -9.13 23.10
C ARG A 198 6.63 -10.10 21.92
N LEU A 199 5.75 -9.83 20.97
CA LEU A 199 5.56 -10.66 19.78
C LEU A 199 6.74 -10.53 18.81
N GLY A 200 7.27 -9.32 18.66
CA GLY A 200 8.46 -9.05 17.84
C GLY A 200 8.23 -9.30 16.34
N PHE A 201 9.30 -9.66 15.64
CA PHE A 201 9.37 -9.80 14.20
C PHE A 201 9.93 -11.18 13.80
N VAL A 202 9.51 -11.67 12.63
CA VAL A 202 10.18 -12.78 11.91
C VAL A 202 10.89 -12.18 10.72
N SER A 203 12.23 -12.21 10.74
CA SER A 203 13.04 -11.49 9.74
C SER A 203 12.64 -10.00 9.69
N ARG A 204 11.88 -9.59 8.67
CA ARG A 204 11.41 -8.21 8.47
C ARG A 204 9.90 -8.02 8.68
N GLU A 205 9.16 -9.09 8.97
CA GLU A 205 7.70 -9.04 9.08
C GLU A 205 7.25 -9.07 10.55
N PRO A 206 6.33 -8.18 10.98
CA PRO A 206 5.83 -8.17 12.34
C PRO A 206 4.96 -9.40 12.62
N ARG A 207 5.16 -10.05 13.77
CA ARG A 207 4.27 -11.15 14.22
C ARG A 207 2.91 -10.66 14.75
N TRP A 208 2.80 -9.36 14.96
CA TRP A 208 1.66 -8.70 15.59
C TRP A 208 0.75 -8.00 14.57
N ALA A 209 1.01 -8.12 13.26
CA ALA A 209 0.15 -7.55 12.24
C ALA A 209 -0.02 -8.49 11.04
N VAL A 210 -1.17 -8.41 10.38
CA VAL A 210 -1.47 -9.18 9.17
C VAL A 210 -2.32 -8.36 8.21
N ALA A 211 -2.05 -8.51 6.91
CA ALA A 211 -2.88 -7.98 5.84
C ALA A 211 -3.93 -9.02 5.43
N HIS A 212 -5.21 -8.68 5.58
CA HIS A 212 -6.32 -9.47 5.04
C HIS A 212 -6.77 -8.82 3.73
N LYS A 213 -6.32 -9.40 2.62
CA LYS A 213 -6.57 -8.86 1.27
C LYS A 213 -7.95 -9.24 0.76
N TYR A 214 -8.58 -8.33 0.02
CA TYR A 214 -9.75 -8.66 -0.77
C TYR A 214 -9.38 -9.60 -1.92
N PRO A 215 -10.32 -10.42 -2.41
CA PRO A 215 -10.13 -11.18 -3.63
C PRO A 215 -9.69 -10.26 -4.77
N ALA A 216 -8.67 -10.71 -5.50
CA ALA A 216 -8.24 -10.02 -6.71
C ALA A 216 -9.37 -10.06 -7.75
N GLN A 217 -9.48 -9.00 -8.55
CA GLN A 217 -10.38 -9.03 -9.70
C GLN A 217 -9.93 -10.14 -10.66
N GLU A 218 -10.89 -10.96 -11.08
CA GLU A 218 -10.68 -12.01 -12.08
C GLU A 218 -11.28 -11.55 -13.41
N GLN A 219 -10.64 -11.89 -14.52
CA GLN A 219 -11.21 -11.71 -15.85
C GLN A 219 -10.98 -12.96 -16.69
N VAL A 220 -11.85 -13.15 -17.67
CA VAL A 220 -11.69 -14.19 -18.69
C VAL A 220 -10.97 -13.59 -19.89
N THR A 221 -9.96 -14.28 -20.39
CA THR A 221 -9.33 -13.95 -21.68
C THR A 221 -8.92 -15.22 -22.41
N LYS A 222 -8.52 -15.10 -23.67
CA LYS A 222 -8.05 -16.20 -24.49
C LYS A 222 -6.55 -16.43 -24.32
N LEU A 223 -6.15 -17.69 -24.25
CA LEU A 223 -4.74 -18.10 -24.33
C LEU A 223 -4.30 -18.25 -25.79
N ASP A 224 -3.52 -17.30 -26.30
CA ASP A 224 -3.09 -17.28 -27.70
C ASP A 224 -1.93 -18.24 -27.98
N ARG A 225 -0.94 -18.30 -27.08
CA ARG A 225 0.19 -19.23 -27.17
C ARG A 225 0.92 -19.37 -25.83
N ILE A 226 1.83 -20.35 -25.75
CA ILE A 226 2.71 -20.54 -24.59
C ILE A 226 4.16 -20.39 -25.06
N GLU A 227 4.92 -19.50 -24.41
CA GLU A 227 6.36 -19.34 -24.63
C GLU A 227 7.14 -19.90 -23.45
N ILE A 228 8.32 -20.47 -23.71
CA ILE A 228 9.21 -20.98 -22.66
C ILE A 228 10.35 -20.00 -22.46
N GLN A 229 10.47 -19.45 -21.26
CA GLN A 229 11.59 -18.59 -20.87
C GLN A 229 12.65 -19.40 -20.13
N VAL A 230 13.92 -19.20 -20.49
CA VAL A 230 15.07 -19.80 -19.81
C VAL A 230 15.59 -18.81 -18.76
N GLY A 231 15.46 -19.16 -17.48
CA GLY A 231 15.98 -18.35 -16.38
C GLY A 231 17.50 -18.42 -16.28
N ARG A 232 18.10 -17.53 -15.48
CA ARG A 232 19.57 -17.45 -15.27
C ARG A 232 20.22 -18.76 -14.79
N THR A 233 19.45 -19.62 -14.14
CA THR A 233 19.89 -20.93 -13.64
C THR A 233 19.53 -22.09 -14.60
N GLY A 234 19.09 -21.80 -15.82
CA GLY A 234 18.60 -22.81 -16.78
C GLY A 234 17.16 -23.27 -16.55
N LYS A 235 16.46 -22.73 -15.53
CA LYS A 235 15.07 -23.07 -15.24
C LYS A 235 14.16 -22.67 -16.41
N LEU A 236 13.45 -23.64 -16.99
CA LEU A 236 12.44 -23.43 -18.03
C LEU A 236 11.10 -23.03 -17.41
N THR A 237 10.65 -21.81 -17.66
CA THR A 237 9.41 -21.26 -17.12
C THR A 237 8.40 -21.05 -18.25
N PRO A 238 7.26 -21.76 -18.25
CA PRO A 238 6.20 -21.52 -19.23
C PRO A 238 5.44 -20.23 -18.92
N VAL A 239 5.25 -19.40 -19.95
CA VAL A 239 4.55 -18.11 -19.90
C VAL A 239 3.41 -18.14 -20.91
N ALA A 240 2.19 -17.96 -20.42
CA ALA A 240 1.00 -17.78 -21.23
C ALA A 240 1.03 -16.40 -21.91
N LYS A 241 0.85 -16.37 -23.23
CA LYS A 241 0.56 -15.17 -24.01
C LYS A 241 -0.93 -15.08 -24.22
N LEU A 242 -1.51 -14.00 -23.72
CA LEU A 242 -2.94 -13.83 -23.61
C LEU A 242 -3.40 -12.74 -24.57
N GLU A 243 -4.62 -12.89 -25.05
CA GLU A 243 -5.33 -11.77 -25.65
C GLU A 243 -5.39 -10.63 -24.60
N PRO A 244 -4.98 -9.39 -24.94
CA PRO A 244 -4.87 -8.31 -23.95
C PRO A 244 -6.19 -8.06 -23.22
N VAL A 245 -6.18 -8.19 -21.89
CA VAL A 245 -7.36 -7.99 -21.05
C VAL A 245 -7.05 -7.06 -19.88
N PHE A 246 -8.00 -6.22 -19.48
CA PHE A 246 -7.81 -5.28 -18.37
C PHE A 246 -8.20 -5.91 -17.04
N VAL A 247 -7.23 -6.15 -16.15
CA VAL A 247 -7.42 -6.82 -14.84
C VAL A 247 -6.74 -6.03 -13.74
N GLY A 248 -7.46 -5.67 -12.69
CA GLY A 248 -6.86 -5.05 -11.50
C GLY A 248 -6.04 -3.79 -11.83
N GLY A 249 -6.60 -2.93 -12.69
CA GLY A 249 -6.01 -1.64 -13.05
C GLY A 249 -4.84 -1.71 -14.03
N THR A 250 -4.63 -2.81 -14.77
CA THR A 250 -3.62 -2.86 -15.84
C THR A 250 -4.04 -3.80 -16.96
N THR A 251 -3.60 -3.51 -18.19
CA THR A 251 -3.71 -4.48 -19.29
C THR A 251 -2.69 -5.59 -19.09
N VAL A 252 -3.17 -6.82 -19.00
CA VAL A 252 -2.37 -8.04 -18.88
C VAL A 252 -2.40 -8.78 -20.21
N SER A 253 -1.22 -9.05 -20.75
CA SER A 253 -1.02 -9.86 -21.96
C SER A 253 -0.13 -11.08 -21.72
N ASN A 254 0.36 -11.24 -20.49
CA ASN A 254 1.25 -12.31 -20.08
C ASN A 254 0.86 -12.82 -18.70
N ALA A 255 0.87 -14.14 -18.51
CA ALA A 255 0.72 -14.74 -17.19
C ALA A 255 1.69 -15.92 -17.02
N THR A 256 2.22 -16.09 -15.82
CA THR A 256 3.06 -17.27 -15.51
C THR A 256 2.19 -18.53 -15.43
N LEU A 257 2.66 -19.62 -16.02
CA LEU A 257 2.09 -20.96 -15.81
C LEU A 257 2.86 -21.72 -14.71
N HIS A 258 3.76 -21.03 -14.01
CA HIS A 258 4.66 -21.49 -12.94
C HIS A 258 5.66 -22.57 -13.37
N ASN A 259 5.19 -23.75 -13.80
CA ASN A 259 5.99 -24.90 -14.20
C ASN A 259 5.14 -25.91 -14.99
N LEU A 260 5.79 -26.93 -15.55
CA LEU A 260 5.14 -28.00 -16.32
C LEU A 260 4.05 -28.74 -15.52
N PHE A 261 4.25 -28.94 -14.22
CA PHE A 261 3.29 -29.67 -13.38
C PHE A 261 2.01 -28.87 -13.16
N GLU A 262 2.10 -27.56 -12.92
CA GLU A 262 0.93 -26.68 -12.81
C GLU A 262 0.17 -26.58 -14.13
N MET A 263 0.88 -26.47 -15.25
CA MET A 263 0.25 -26.46 -16.57
C MET A 263 -0.55 -27.75 -16.83
N ARG A 264 0.02 -28.92 -16.49
CA ARG A 264 -0.65 -30.21 -16.59
C ARG A 264 -1.83 -30.34 -15.64
N ARG A 265 -1.67 -29.90 -14.37
CA ARG A 265 -2.72 -29.94 -13.35
C ARG A 265 -3.94 -29.13 -13.76
N LYS A 266 -3.73 -27.96 -14.37
CA LYS A 266 -4.80 -27.09 -14.88
C LYS A 266 -5.34 -27.51 -16.25
N GLY A 267 -4.69 -28.46 -16.93
CA GLY A 267 -5.12 -28.96 -18.23
C GLY A 267 -5.09 -27.91 -19.36
N ILE A 268 -4.31 -26.84 -19.20
CA ILE A 268 -4.35 -25.66 -20.07
C ILE A 268 -3.83 -25.99 -21.47
N ARG A 269 -4.55 -25.55 -22.50
CA ARG A 269 -4.20 -25.66 -23.91
C ARG A 269 -4.29 -24.31 -24.61
N VAL A 270 -3.45 -24.14 -25.63
CA VAL A 270 -3.54 -22.98 -26.52
C VAL A 270 -4.93 -22.94 -27.16
N GLY A 271 -5.57 -21.77 -27.12
CA GLY A 271 -6.94 -21.54 -27.57
C GLY A 271 -7.99 -21.52 -26.46
N ASP A 272 -7.66 -22.00 -25.26
CA ASP A 272 -8.61 -22.03 -24.13
C ASP A 272 -9.02 -20.61 -23.70
N GLN A 273 -10.26 -20.49 -23.20
CA GLN A 273 -10.63 -19.38 -22.32
C GLN A 273 -10.12 -19.66 -20.92
N VAL A 274 -9.31 -18.73 -20.41
CA VAL A 274 -8.67 -18.85 -19.10
C VAL A 274 -9.14 -17.73 -18.19
N ILE A 275 -9.42 -18.09 -16.93
CA ILE A 275 -9.63 -17.10 -15.87
C ILE A 275 -8.27 -16.67 -15.38
N ILE A 276 -7.99 -15.37 -15.49
CA ILE A 276 -6.79 -14.77 -14.97
C ILE A 276 -7.12 -13.83 -13.82
N ARG A 277 -6.20 -13.75 -12.87
CA ARG A 277 -6.27 -12.83 -11.75
C ARG A 277 -4.89 -12.32 -11.45
N ARG A 278 -4.80 -11.08 -10.98
CA ARG A 278 -3.54 -10.48 -10.54
C ARG A 278 -3.28 -10.87 -9.08
N ALA A 279 -2.20 -11.59 -8.81
CA ALA A 279 -1.92 -12.10 -7.47
C ALA A 279 -1.00 -11.11 -6.73
N GLY A 280 -1.61 -10.11 -6.08
CA GLY A 280 -0.87 -8.98 -5.53
C GLY A 280 -0.55 -7.95 -6.62
N ASP A 281 0.64 -7.36 -6.60
CA ASP A 281 1.06 -6.33 -7.56
C ASP A 281 1.63 -6.91 -8.86
N VAL A 282 1.57 -8.23 -9.07
CA VAL A 282 2.18 -8.96 -10.20
C VAL A 282 1.18 -9.92 -10.84
#